data_AF-A0A8C3IP12-F1
#
_entry.id   AF-A0A8C3IP12-F1
#
_cell.length_a   1.000
_cell.length_b   1.000
_cell.length_c   1.000
_cell.angle_alpha   90.00
_cell.angle_beta   90.00
_cell.angle_gamma   90.00
#
_symmetry.space_group_name_H-M   'P 1'
#
loop_
_entity.id
_entity.type
_entity.pdbx_description
1 polymer ?
#
loop_
_entity_poly.entity_id
_entity_poly.type
_entity_poly.pdbx_seq_one_letter_code
_entity_poly.pdbx_strand_id
1 'polypeptide(L)' 'HHCAPKTVAKSKSKYVLVRMVSAAGTGYCCNIKRARLQEKLVLLKYDPIVNQRVLFTEKKKIRSI' A
#
# COMPACT_ATOMS: atom_id res chain seq x y z
N HIS A 1 -23.41 -40.51 -13.43
CA HIS A 1 -22.36 -39.48 -13.62
C HIS A 1 -22.63 -38.32 -12.67
N HIS A 2 -21.90 -38.23 -11.54
CA HIS A 2 -22.04 -37.11 -10.60
C HIS A 2 -20.88 -36.13 -10.84
N CYS A 3 -21.18 -34.94 -11.34
CA CYS A 3 -20.21 -33.85 -11.51
C CYS A 3 -20.20 -33.04 -10.20
N ALA A 4 -19.07 -33.01 -9.51
CA ALA A 4 -18.92 -32.20 -8.29
C ALA A 4 -18.97 -30.70 -8.62
N PRO A 5 -19.58 -29.86 -7.76
CA PRO A 5 -19.65 -28.43 -7.98
C PRO A 5 -18.24 -27.82 -7.92
N LYS A 6 -17.80 -27.23 -9.03
CA LYS A 6 -16.55 -26.45 -9.10
C LYS A 6 -16.71 -25.20 -8.24
N THR A 7 -16.01 -25.12 -7.11
CA THR A 7 -15.97 -23.90 -6.30
C THR A 7 -15.19 -22.81 -7.05
N VAL A 8 -15.87 -21.73 -7.42
CA VAL A 8 -15.22 -20.58 -8.07
C VAL A 8 -14.34 -19.87 -7.04
N ALA A 9 -13.02 -19.90 -7.25
CA ALA A 9 -12.08 -19.23 -6.35
C ALA A 9 -12.32 -17.71 -6.36
N LYS A 10 -12.43 -17.10 -5.18
CA LYS A 10 -12.64 -15.66 -5.04
C LYS A 10 -11.42 -14.91 -5.58
N SER A 11 -11.65 -13.95 -6.47
CA SER A 11 -10.57 -13.19 -7.10
C SER A 11 -9.80 -12.35 -6.07
N LYS A 12 -8.46 -12.33 -6.20
CA LYS A 12 -7.59 -11.55 -5.32
C LYS A 12 -7.74 -10.07 -5.65
N SER A 13 -7.74 -9.23 -4.62
CA SER A 13 -7.89 -7.79 -4.77
C SER A 13 -6.75 -7.16 -5.58
N LYS A 14 -7.09 -6.24 -6.49
CA LYS A 14 -6.14 -5.58 -7.40
C LYS A 14 -5.23 -4.59 -6.65
N TYR A 15 -5.72 -4.00 -5.58
CA TYR A 15 -5.01 -2.97 -4.82
C TYR A 15 -4.74 -3.39 -3.38
N VAL A 16 -3.71 -2.78 -2.80
CA VAL A 16 -3.36 -2.92 -1.40
C VAL A 16 -3.27 -1.54 -0.76
N LEU A 17 -3.76 -1.42 0.47
CA LEU A 17 -3.54 -0.23 1.30
C LEU A 17 -2.19 -0.38 1.98
N VAL A 18 -1.32 0.61 1.82
CA VAL A 18 0.01 0.59 2.44
C VAL A 18 0.26 1.84 3.25
N ARG A 19 1.09 1.69 4.29
CA ARG A 19 1.55 2.79 5.13
C ARG A 19 2.90 3.27 4.61
N MET A 20 2.91 4.52 4.20
CA MET A 20 4.11 5.28 3.83
C MET A 20 4.61 6.03 5.06
N VAL A 21 5.93 6.11 5.22
CA VAL A 21 6.57 6.84 6.32
C VAL A 21 7.53 7.88 5.74
N SER A 22 7.55 9.06 6.36
CA SER A 22 8.47 10.13 6.01
C SER A 22 9.92 9.69 6.24
N ALA A 23 10.76 9.85 5.22
CA ALA A 23 12.19 9.58 5.29
C ALA A 23 12.94 10.60 6.16
N ALA A 24 12.28 11.72 6.53
CA ALA A 24 12.85 12.71 7.44
C ALA A 24 12.89 12.24 8.91
N GLY A 25 12.41 11.03 9.23
CA GLY A 25 12.48 10.47 10.58
C GLY A 25 11.49 11.08 11.59
N THR A 26 10.57 11.92 11.13
CA THR A 26 9.57 12.64 11.95
C THR A 26 8.48 11.74 12.54
N GLY A 27 8.36 10.51 12.03
CA GLY A 27 7.26 9.60 12.35
C GLY A 27 5.95 9.92 11.61
N TYR A 28 5.90 11.00 10.83
CA TYR A 28 4.73 11.31 10.00
C TYR A 28 4.53 10.23 8.94
N CYS A 29 3.27 9.82 8.78
CA CYS A 29 2.92 8.69 7.93
C CYS A 29 1.57 8.91 7.25
N CYS A 30 1.42 8.37 6.06
CA CYS A 30 0.16 8.41 5.32
C CYS A 30 -0.17 7.05 4.71
N ASN A 31 -1.46 6.84 4.43
CA ASN A 31 -1.92 5.62 3.78
C ASN A 31 -2.15 5.89 2.30
N ILE A 32 -1.65 5.02 1.43
CA ILE A 32 -1.79 5.14 -0.03
C ILE A 32 -2.20 3.78 -0.60
N LYS A 33 -2.97 3.80 -1.68
CA LYS A 33 -3.30 2.60 -2.44
C LYS A 33 -2.21 2.33 -3.48
N ARG A 34 -1.72 1.10 -3.56
CA ARG A 34 -0.82 0.64 -4.62
C ARG A 34 -1.41 -0.57 -5.31
N ALA A 35 -1.13 -0.75 -6.61
CA ALA A 35 -1.39 -2.02 -7.28
C ALA A 35 -0.63 -3.17 -6.60
N ARG A 36 -1.30 -4.32 -6.46
CA ARG A 36 -0.77 -5.48 -5.72
C ARG A 36 0.53 -6.04 -6.32
N LEU A 37 0.68 -5.95 -7.63
CA LEU A 37 1.83 -6.47 -8.38
C LEU A 37 2.93 -5.41 -8.62
N GLN A 38 2.70 -4.17 -8.21
CA GLN A 38 3.68 -3.10 -8.37
C GLN A 38 4.69 -3.10 -7.21
N GLU A 39 5.93 -2.69 -7.52
CA GLU A 39 7.02 -2.50 -6.57
C GLU A 39 6.69 -1.48 -5.47
N LYS A 40 7.48 -1.51 -4.39
CA LYS A 40 7.26 -0.61 -3.24
C LYS A 40 7.30 0.85 -3.66
N LEU A 41 6.34 1.64 -3.15
CA LEU A 41 6.27 3.05 -3.50
C LEU A 41 7.39 3.86 -2.84
N VAL A 42 7.89 4.82 -3.59
CA VAL A 42 8.74 5.92 -3.14
C VAL A 42 8.16 7.20 -3.73
N LEU A 43 7.75 8.14 -2.89
CA LEU A 43 7.01 9.33 -3.32
C LEU A 43 7.55 10.58 -2.66
N LEU A 44 7.62 11.69 -3.40
CA LEU A 44 7.93 12.99 -2.82
C LEU A 44 6.63 13.65 -2.33
N LYS A 45 6.52 13.94 -1.03
CA LYS A 45 5.32 14.53 -0.41
C LYS A 45 5.67 15.54 0.67
N TYR A 46 4.75 16.44 0.95
CA TYR A 46 4.91 17.40 2.05
C TYR A 46 4.80 16.70 3.40
N ASP A 47 5.77 16.94 4.28
CA ASP A 47 5.73 16.55 5.68
C ASP A 47 5.50 17.82 6.54
N PRO A 48 4.36 17.94 7.23
CA PRO A 48 4.02 19.12 8.02
C PRO A 48 4.88 19.26 9.29
N ILE A 49 5.63 18.24 9.69
CA ILE A 49 6.49 18.32 10.89
C ILE A 49 7.79 19.08 10.55
N VAL A 50 8.36 18.84 9.37
CA VAL A 50 9.57 19.56 8.88
C VAL A 50 9.24 20.74 7.98
N ASN A 51 7.96 20.92 7.62
CA ASN A 51 7.47 21.95 6.70
C ASN A 51 8.14 21.94 5.33
N GLN A 52 8.49 20.76 4.82
CA GLN A 52 9.20 20.58 3.54
C GLN A 52 8.68 19.36 2.77
N ARG A 53 8.96 19.33 1.47
CA ARG A 53 8.72 18.13 0.65
C ARG A 53 9.86 17.14 0.85
N VAL A 54 9.52 15.97 1.36
CA VAL A 54 10.48 14.90 1.67
C VAL A 54 10.06 13.61 0.99
N LEU A 55 11.00 12.67 0.90
CA LEU A 55 10.74 11.33 0.40
C LEU A 55 9.89 10.55 1.41
N PHE A 56 8.88 9.86 0.93
CA PHE A 56 8.08 8.90 1.68
C PHE A 56 8.32 7.52 1.09
N THR A 57 8.61 6.57 1.96
CA THR A 57 8.87 5.18 1.57
C THR A 57 7.81 4.26 2.15
N GLU A 58 7.48 3.21 1.40
CA GLU A 58 6.54 2.20 1.87
C GLU A 58 7.15 1.34 2.98
N LYS A 59 6.55 1.39 4.17
CA LYS A 59 7.00 0.62 5.32
C LYS A 59 6.26 -0.70 5.49
N LYS A 60 4.93 -0.69 5.35
CA LYS A 60 4.11 -1.91 5.54
C LYS A 60 2.84 -1.92 4.69
N LYS A 61 2.45 -3.12 4.24
CA LYS A 61 1.11 -3.40 3.76
C LYS A 61 0.15 -3.49 4.96
N ILE A 62 -0.96 -2.75 4.90
CA ILE A 62 -2.01 -2.77 5.92
C ILE A 62 -3.01 -3.87 5.61
N ARG A 63 -3.67 -3.79 4.44
CA ARG A 63 -4.68 -4.78 4.01
C ARG A 63 -4.83 -4.78 2.49
N SER A 64 -5.39 -5.84 1.94
CA SER A 64 -5.87 -5.84 0.56
C SER A 64 -7.19 -5.07 0.48
N ILE A 65 -7.41 -4.36 -0.63
CA ILE A 65 -8.66 -3.61 -0.90
C ILE A 65 -9.33 -4.22 -2.11
#